data_AF-A0A6A6T7R3-F1
#
_entry.id   AF-A0A6A6T7R3-F1
#
_cell.length_a   1.000
_cell.length_b   1.000
_cell.length_c   1.000
_cell.angle_alpha   90.00
_cell.angle_beta   90.00
_cell.angle_gamma   90.00
#
_symmetry.space_group_name_H-M   'P 1'
#
loop_
_entity.id
_entity.type
_entity.pdbx_description
1 polymer ?
#
loop_
_entity_poly.entity_id
_entity_poly.type
_entity_poly.pdbx_seq_one_letter_code
_entity_poly.pdbx_strand_id
1 'polypeptide(L)'
;FRENKDGIVHITNTDSKTFGLLVQWIMFAYYEDHDDLTNHRIVRNSAKAWVLGDYLVAPGFKNYAMLQLYNIYHPKDGSAPKSGICPATIKHCCSHSPVNSPLRNLYFDIMLELFKDKTVVNYSDKLRQEWDEVWELHRDFSNDLM
;
A
#
# COMPACT_ATOMS: atom_id res chain seq x y z
N PHE A 1 6.67 25.36 -2.31
CA PHE A 1 7.92 25.06 -3.04
C PHE A 1 8.86 26.25 -2.91
N ARG A 2 9.99 26.11 -2.21
CA ARG A 2 11.11 27.04 -2.34
C ARG A 2 12.11 26.36 -3.26
N GLU A 3 12.24 26.86 -4.48
CA GLU A 3 13.28 26.43 -5.40
C GLU A 3 14.63 26.84 -4.79
N ASN A 4 15.43 25.86 -4.37
CA ASN A 4 16.79 26.12 -3.90
C ASN A 4 17.67 26.39 -5.13
N LYS A 5 18.55 27.40 -5.03
CA LYS A 5 19.44 27.87 -6.11
C LYS A 5 20.41 26.79 -6.64
N ASP A 6 20.48 25.63 -5.99
CA ASP A 6 21.40 24.54 -6.32
C ASP A 6 20.76 23.41 -7.15
N GLY A 7 19.48 23.51 -7.50
CA GLY A 7 18.77 22.46 -8.26
C GLY A 7 18.56 21.16 -7.48
N ILE A 8 18.66 21.19 -6.14
CA ILE A 8 18.49 20.04 -5.26
C ILE A 8 17.06 20.01 -4.71
N VAL A 9 16.38 18.88 -4.91
CA VAL A 9 15.06 18.59 -4.33
C VAL A 9 15.22 17.57 -3.20
N HIS A 10 14.83 17.93 -1.99
CA HIS A 10 14.78 17.01 -0.86
C HIS A 10 13.40 16.37 -0.75
N ILE A 11 13.33 15.07 -1.04
CA ILE A 11 12.13 14.27 -0.77
C ILE A 11 12.32 13.64 0.60
N THR A 12 11.64 14.18 1.61
CA THR A 12 11.64 13.63 2.96
C THR A 12 10.66 12.47 3.07
N ASN A 13 10.88 11.56 4.03
CA ASN A 13 9.97 10.46 4.37
C ASN A 13 9.72 9.42 3.25
N THR A 14 10.67 9.27 2.33
CA THR A 14 10.64 8.24 1.29
C THR A 14 11.89 7.38 1.37
N ASP A 15 11.73 6.07 1.43
CA ASP A 15 12.86 5.14 1.41
C ASP A 15 13.42 5.01 -0.02
N SER A 16 14.72 4.68 -0.13
CA SER A 16 15.41 4.60 -1.41
C SER A 16 14.80 3.59 -2.38
N LYS A 17 14.15 2.52 -1.89
CA LYS A 17 13.52 1.53 -2.77
C LYS A 17 12.27 2.11 -3.42
N THR A 18 11.40 2.74 -2.62
CA THR A 18 10.19 3.42 -3.13
C THR A 18 10.55 4.53 -4.12
N PHE A 19 11.59 5.31 -3.84
CA PHE A 19 12.09 6.30 -4.80
C PHE A 19 12.64 5.67 -6.09
N GLY A 20 13.32 4.52 -5.99
CA GLY A 20 13.77 3.76 -7.15
C GLY A 20 12.63 3.36 -8.10
N LEU A 21 11.45 3.01 -7.57
CA LEU A 21 10.27 2.70 -8.39
C LEU A 21 9.77 3.91 -9.16
N LEU A 22 9.80 5.11 -8.54
CA LEU A 22 9.47 6.35 -9.23
C LEU A 22 10.44 6.62 -10.38
N VAL A 23 11.74 6.45 -10.16
CA VAL A 23 12.76 6.65 -11.20
C VAL A 23 12.51 5.69 -12.37
N GLN A 24 12.26 4.41 -12.10
CA GLN A 24 11.92 3.44 -13.15
C GLN A 24 10.67 3.86 -13.92
N TRP A 25 9.61 4.26 -13.20
CA TRP A 25 8.37 4.70 -13.83
C TRP A 25 8.55 5.95 -14.70
N ILE A 26 9.35 6.93 -14.27
CA ILE A 26 9.65 8.12 -15.08
C ILE A 26 10.37 7.72 -16.38
N MET A 27 11.30 6.77 -16.31
CA MET A 27 12.09 6.35 -17.47
C MET A 27 11.33 5.46 -18.44
N PHE A 28 10.44 4.60 -17.94
CA PHE A 28 9.84 3.52 -18.74
C PHE A 28 8.30 3.50 -18.74
N ALA A 29 7.65 4.38 -17.97
CA ALA A 29 6.21 4.36 -17.68
C ALA A 29 5.71 3.08 -16.97
N TYR A 30 6.63 2.23 -16.50
CA TYR A 30 6.38 1.07 -15.67
C TYR A 30 7.54 0.86 -14.69
N TYR A 31 7.31 0.08 -13.64
CA TYR A 31 8.36 -0.43 -12.77
C TYR A 31 8.11 -1.90 -12.48
N GLU A 32 9.19 -2.62 -12.15
CA GLU A 32 9.11 -3.98 -11.66
C GLU A 32 9.14 -3.97 -10.13
N ASP A 33 8.12 -4.61 -9.57
CA ASP A 33 7.99 -4.87 -8.15
C ASP A 33 8.68 -6.21 -7.86
N HIS A 34 9.72 -6.20 -7.02
CA HIS A 34 10.42 -7.40 -6.55
C HIS A 34 10.03 -7.77 -5.11
N ASP A 35 8.81 -7.46 -4.69
CA ASP A 35 8.27 -7.92 -3.41
C ASP A 35 8.28 -9.44 -3.33
N ASP A 36 8.71 -9.93 -2.16
CA ASP A 36 8.46 -11.30 -1.78
C ASP A 36 6.97 -11.45 -1.42
N LEU A 37 6.19 -11.96 -2.38
CA LEU A 37 4.76 -12.17 -2.22
C LEU A 37 4.42 -13.23 -1.16
N THR A 38 5.36 -14.12 -0.84
CA THR A 38 5.20 -15.15 0.21
C THR A 38 5.39 -14.57 1.62
N ASN A 39 6.02 -13.40 1.73
CA ASN A 39 6.15 -12.68 2.98
C ASN A 39 4.91 -11.83 3.25
N HIS A 40 3.91 -12.39 3.93
CA HIS A 40 2.65 -11.70 4.25
C HIS A 40 2.79 -10.57 5.29
N ARG A 41 3.99 -10.28 5.82
CA ARG A 41 4.21 -9.35 6.94
C ARG A 41 4.72 -7.97 6.54
N ILE A 42 4.94 -7.72 5.26
CA ILE A 42 5.46 -6.44 4.78
C ILE A 42 4.38 -5.61 4.08
N VAL A 43 4.52 -4.29 4.18
CA VAL A 43 3.80 -3.34 3.34
C VAL A 43 4.31 -3.49 1.91
N ARG A 44 3.41 -3.71 0.95
CA ARG A 44 3.78 -3.84 -0.46
C ARG A 44 4.49 -2.58 -0.95
N ASN A 45 5.53 -2.75 -1.76
CA ASN A 45 6.24 -1.66 -2.40
C ASN A 45 5.30 -0.76 -3.20
N SER A 46 4.33 -1.36 -3.89
CA SER A 46 3.31 -0.61 -4.64
C SER A 46 2.39 0.22 -3.75
N ALA A 47 2.12 -0.15 -2.49
CA ALA A 47 1.38 0.71 -1.57
C ALA A 47 2.18 1.96 -1.16
N LYS A 48 3.48 1.79 -0.91
CA LYS A 48 4.40 2.92 -0.65
C LYS A 48 4.57 3.81 -1.88
N ALA A 49 4.67 3.21 -3.06
CA ALA A 49 4.74 3.93 -4.34
C ALA A 49 3.49 4.79 -4.55
N TRP A 50 2.31 4.28 -4.21
CA TRP A 50 1.09 5.07 -4.28
C TRP A 50 1.13 6.30 -3.37
N VAL A 51 1.58 6.14 -2.12
CA VAL A 51 1.72 7.25 -1.15
C VAL A 51 2.69 8.31 -1.67
N LEU A 52 3.84 7.88 -2.21
CA LEU A 52 4.80 8.78 -2.84
C LEU A 52 4.18 9.50 -4.04
N GLY A 53 3.44 8.79 -4.89
CA GLY A 53 2.74 9.36 -6.03
C GLY A 53 1.68 10.38 -5.63
N ASP A 54 1.00 10.17 -4.50
CA ASP A 54 0.06 11.14 -3.93
C ASP A 54 0.78 12.40 -3.47
N TYR A 55 1.88 12.25 -2.73
CA TYR A 55 2.72 13.36 -2.27
C TYR A 55 3.28 14.20 -3.43
N LEU A 56 3.68 13.55 -4.53
CA LEU A 56 4.26 14.21 -5.72
C LEU A 56 3.22 14.67 -6.74
N VAL A 57 1.93 14.42 -6.50
CA VAL A 57 0.84 14.72 -7.45
C VAL A 57 1.11 14.06 -8.82
N ALA A 58 1.53 12.79 -8.80
CA ALA A 58 1.93 12.00 -9.97
C ALA A 58 0.85 10.93 -10.31
N PRO A 59 -0.26 11.31 -10.98
CA PRO A 59 -1.41 10.41 -11.16
C PRO A 59 -1.10 9.14 -11.95
N GLY A 60 -0.23 9.21 -12.96
CA GLY A 60 0.18 8.03 -13.72
C GLY A 60 0.90 6.99 -12.87
N PHE A 61 1.80 7.44 -11.99
CA PHE A 61 2.52 6.57 -11.05
C PHE A 61 1.58 5.96 -10.02
N LYS A 62 0.66 6.76 -9.45
CA LYS A 62 -0.38 6.26 -8.54
C LYS A 62 -1.24 5.19 -9.19
N ASN A 63 -1.69 5.41 -10.42
CA ASN A 63 -2.57 4.47 -11.11
C ASN A 63 -1.84 3.16 -11.43
N TYR A 64 -0.56 3.23 -11.82
CA TYR A 64 0.23 2.02 -12.02
C TYR A 64 0.44 1.25 -10.71
N ALA A 65 0.70 1.96 -9.60
CA ALA A 65 0.78 1.36 -8.27
C ALA A 65 -0.53 0.68 -7.84
N MET A 66 -1.69 1.30 -8.09
CA MET A 66 -3.00 0.68 -7.86
C MET A 66 -3.18 -0.59 -8.68
N LEU A 67 -2.81 -0.57 -9.96
CA LEU A 67 -2.90 -1.73 -10.84
C LEU A 67 -2.05 -2.90 -10.33
N GLN A 68 -0.83 -2.62 -9.84
CA GLN A 68 0.03 -3.65 -9.25
C GLN A 68 -0.59 -4.27 -8.00
N LEU A 69 -1.11 -3.45 -7.09
CA LEU A 69 -1.82 -3.92 -5.90
C LEU A 69 -3.06 -4.76 -6.27
N TYR A 70 -3.87 -4.26 -7.20
CA TYR A 70 -5.05 -5.00 -7.68
C TYR A 70 -4.66 -6.37 -8.25
N ASN A 71 -3.61 -6.47 -9.07
CA ASN A 71 -3.17 -7.75 -9.63
C ASN A 71 -2.61 -8.74 -8.58
N ILE A 72 -2.23 -8.27 -7.40
CA ILE A 72 -1.80 -9.13 -6.27
C ILE A 72 -3.02 -9.77 -5.62
N TYR A 73 -4.07 -8.99 -5.35
CA TYR A 73 -5.24 -9.46 -4.59
C TYR A 73 -6.38 -9.99 -5.47
N HIS A 74 -6.42 -9.59 -6.74
CA HIS A 74 -7.35 -10.07 -7.77
C HIS A 74 -6.59 -10.54 -9.02
N PRO A 75 -5.88 -11.68 -8.94
CA PRO A 75 -5.14 -12.22 -10.08
C PRO A 75 -6.03 -12.48 -11.30
N LYS A 76 -5.55 -12.07 -12.49
CA LYS A 76 -6.29 -12.25 -13.76
C LYS A 76 -6.54 -13.70 -14.16
N ASP A 77 -5.74 -14.62 -13.65
CA ASP A 77 -5.88 -16.06 -13.88
C ASP A 77 -6.94 -16.70 -12.98
N GLY A 78 -7.60 -15.92 -12.12
CA GLY A 78 -8.62 -16.40 -11.17
C GLY A 78 -8.02 -17.17 -9.99
N SER A 79 -6.70 -17.16 -9.82
CA SER A 79 -6.05 -17.74 -8.65
C SER A 79 -6.33 -16.94 -7.38
N ALA A 80 -6.10 -17.58 -6.23
CA ALA A 80 -6.18 -16.91 -4.94
C ALA A 80 -5.20 -15.73 -4.86
N PRO A 81 -5.46 -14.72 -4.01
CA PRO A 81 -4.55 -13.61 -3.76
C PRO A 81 -3.11 -14.08 -3.57
N LYS A 82 -2.18 -13.41 -4.25
CA LYS A 82 -0.76 -13.80 -4.26
C LYS A 82 -0.04 -13.45 -2.96
N SER A 83 -0.65 -12.60 -2.13
CA SER A 83 -0.10 -12.19 -0.84
C SER A 83 -1.21 -11.84 0.15
N GLY A 84 -0.80 -11.57 1.38
CA GLY A 84 -1.69 -11.24 2.50
C GLY A 84 -1.69 -9.77 2.85
N ILE A 85 -2.52 -9.43 3.81
CA ILE A 85 -2.61 -8.12 4.44
C ILE A 85 -2.24 -8.29 5.91
N CYS A 86 -1.24 -7.51 6.35
CA CYS A 86 -0.82 -7.43 7.75
C CYS A 86 -1.24 -6.10 8.37
N PRO A 87 -1.20 -5.99 9.71
CA PRO A 87 -1.49 -4.74 10.42
C PRO A 87 -0.68 -3.56 9.89
N ALA A 88 0.61 -3.77 9.60
CA ALA A 88 1.49 -2.74 9.06
C ALA A 88 1.02 -2.17 7.72
N THR A 89 0.39 -2.98 6.86
CA THR A 89 -0.19 -2.52 5.59
C THR A 89 -1.34 -1.55 5.82
N ILE A 90 -2.29 -1.91 6.69
CA ILE A 90 -3.43 -1.04 7.00
C ILE A 90 -2.97 0.23 7.72
N LYS A 91 -2.07 0.10 8.71
CA LYS A 91 -1.46 1.24 9.40
C LYS A 91 -0.78 2.19 8.43
N HIS A 92 0.01 1.66 7.50
CA HIS A 92 0.71 2.48 6.50
C HIS A 92 -0.28 3.24 5.63
N CYS A 93 -1.28 2.56 5.07
CA CYS A 93 -2.28 3.17 4.20
C CYS A 93 -3.09 4.23 4.94
N CYS A 94 -3.57 3.92 6.14
CA CYS A 94 -4.36 4.85 6.93
C CYS A 94 -3.54 6.03 7.47
N SER A 95 -2.26 5.85 7.77
CA SER A 95 -1.42 6.94 8.30
C SER A 95 -0.90 7.89 7.21
N HIS A 96 -0.82 7.44 5.95
CA HIS A 96 -0.14 8.17 4.87
C HIS A 96 -1.01 8.48 3.65
N SER A 97 -2.32 8.27 3.73
CA SER A 97 -3.23 8.66 2.66
C SER A 97 -4.50 9.31 3.23
N PRO A 98 -5.18 10.18 2.47
CA PRO A 98 -6.44 10.76 2.91
C PRO A 98 -7.52 9.71 3.19
N VAL A 99 -8.46 10.05 4.07
CA VAL A 99 -9.73 9.30 4.22
C VAL A 99 -10.42 9.24 2.85
N ASN A 100 -11.00 8.09 2.50
CA ASN A 100 -11.61 7.80 1.19
C ASN A 100 -10.66 7.85 -0.01
N SER A 101 -9.35 7.83 0.20
CA SER A 101 -8.42 7.72 -0.91
C SER A 101 -8.58 6.38 -1.65
N PRO A 102 -8.29 6.32 -2.96
CA PRO A 102 -8.33 5.06 -3.72
C PRO A 102 -7.53 3.92 -3.07
N LEU A 103 -6.39 4.24 -2.42
CA LEU A 103 -5.58 3.24 -1.73
C LEU A 103 -6.31 2.66 -0.51
N ARG A 104 -6.91 3.52 0.34
CA ARG A 104 -7.68 3.05 1.49
C ARG A 104 -8.89 2.24 1.04
N ASN A 105 -9.62 2.73 0.03
CA ASN A 105 -10.82 2.05 -0.47
C ASN A 105 -10.47 0.68 -1.04
N LEU A 106 -9.39 0.56 -1.81
CA LEU A 106 -8.95 -0.75 -2.31
C LEU A 106 -8.66 -1.72 -1.16
N TYR A 107 -7.87 -1.31 -0.15
CA TYR A 107 -7.59 -2.20 0.98
C TYR A 107 -8.84 -2.49 1.81
N PHE A 108 -9.75 -1.54 1.93
CA PHE A 108 -11.03 -1.74 2.60
C PHE A 108 -11.89 -2.78 1.87
N ASP A 109 -12.05 -2.65 0.55
CA ASP A 109 -12.80 -3.58 -0.29
C ASP A 109 -12.19 -5.00 -0.22
N ILE A 110 -10.87 -5.11 -0.30
CA ILE A 110 -10.16 -6.39 -0.15
C ILE A 110 -10.38 -6.97 1.24
N MET A 111 -10.28 -6.16 2.30
CA MET A 111 -10.50 -6.61 3.67
C MET A 111 -11.95 -7.07 3.86
N LEU A 112 -12.95 -6.37 3.32
CA LEU A 112 -14.35 -6.80 3.38
C LEU A 112 -14.57 -8.14 2.68
N GLU A 113 -14.01 -8.30 1.48
CA GLU A 113 -14.16 -9.51 0.66
C GLU A 113 -13.45 -10.72 1.31
N LEU A 114 -12.24 -10.51 1.83
CA LEU A 114 -11.32 -11.59 2.20
C LEU A 114 -11.06 -11.69 3.72
N PHE A 115 -11.81 -10.96 4.56
CA PHE A 115 -11.59 -10.93 6.01
C PHE A 115 -11.52 -12.32 6.66
N LYS A 116 -12.38 -13.23 6.18
CA LYS A 116 -12.50 -14.60 6.71
C LYS A 116 -11.43 -15.54 6.17
N ASP A 117 -10.72 -15.14 5.11
CA ASP A 117 -9.62 -15.91 4.55
C ASP A 117 -8.35 -15.66 5.37
N LYS A 118 -8.04 -16.62 6.24
CA LYS A 118 -6.86 -16.56 7.13
C LYS A 118 -5.53 -16.64 6.40
N THR A 119 -5.52 -17.02 5.12
CA THR A 119 -4.32 -17.02 4.27
C THR A 119 -4.00 -15.62 3.76
N VAL A 120 -5.02 -14.77 3.65
CA VAL A 120 -4.92 -13.38 3.21
C VAL A 120 -4.82 -12.46 4.42
N VAL A 121 -5.78 -12.53 5.33
CA VAL A 121 -5.83 -11.69 6.53
C VAL A 121 -5.45 -12.53 7.74
N ASN A 122 -4.17 -12.46 8.12
CA ASN A 122 -3.63 -13.27 9.22
C ASN A 122 -3.96 -12.64 10.59
N TYR A 123 -5.08 -13.04 11.15
CA TYR A 123 -5.43 -12.83 12.56
C TYR A 123 -4.95 -13.99 13.44
N SER A 124 -3.64 -14.11 13.62
CA SER A 124 -3.07 -15.03 14.62
C SER A 124 -2.92 -14.34 15.98
N ASP A 125 -2.89 -15.10 17.07
CA ASP A 125 -2.69 -14.56 18.43
C ASP A 125 -1.42 -13.70 18.54
N LYS A 126 -0.39 -13.99 17.72
CA LYS A 126 0.84 -13.21 17.65
C LYS A 126 0.67 -11.82 17.07
N LEU A 127 -0.27 -11.64 16.13
CA LEU A 127 -0.56 -10.37 15.46
C LEU A 127 -1.80 -9.68 16.05
N ARG A 128 -2.48 -10.31 17.01
CA ARG A 128 -3.73 -9.80 17.58
C ARG A 128 -3.53 -8.41 18.19
N GLN A 129 -2.49 -8.23 19.00
CA GLN A 129 -2.19 -6.94 19.60
C GLN A 129 -1.92 -5.86 18.52
N GLU A 130 -1.16 -6.20 17.47
CA GLU A 130 -0.90 -5.27 16.37
C GLU A 130 -2.17 -4.89 15.62
N TRP A 131 -3.09 -5.84 15.42
CA TRP A 131 -4.40 -5.56 14.83
C TRP A 131 -5.26 -4.68 15.73
N ASP A 132 -5.34 -4.99 17.03
CA ASP A 132 -6.09 -4.21 18.00
C ASP A 132 -5.58 -2.75 18.03
N GLU A 133 -4.27 -2.53 18.00
CA GLU A 133 -3.66 -1.20 17.90
C GLU A 133 -4.06 -0.46 16.60
N VAL A 134 -4.11 -1.17 15.47
CA VAL A 134 -4.55 -0.59 14.19
C VAL A 134 -6.02 -0.19 14.25
N TRP A 135 -6.88 -1.01 14.84
CA TRP A 135 -8.30 -0.74 14.97
C TRP A 135 -8.60 0.41 15.92
N GLU A 136 -7.84 0.52 17.01
CA GLU A 136 -7.95 1.65 17.93
C GLU A 136 -7.48 2.97 17.30
N LEU A 137 -6.40 2.93 16.51
CA LEU A 137 -5.82 4.12 15.88
C LEU A 137 -6.63 4.59 14.66
N HIS A 138 -7.22 3.65 13.91
CA HIS A 138 -7.95 3.90 12.68
C HIS A 138 -9.39 3.40 12.80
N ARG A 139 -10.13 3.99 13.74
CA ARG A 139 -11.55 3.66 14.02
C ARG A 139 -12.47 3.91 12.83
N ASP A 140 -12.14 4.91 12.02
CA ASP A 140 -12.83 5.18 10.76
C ASP A 140 -12.80 3.95 9.84
N PHE A 141 -11.62 3.36 9.67
CA PHE A 141 -11.46 2.17 8.83
C PHE A 141 -12.12 0.92 9.43
N SER A 142 -12.00 0.73 10.76
CA SER A 142 -12.49 -0.48 11.42
C SER A 142 -14.01 -0.51 11.64
N ASN A 143 -14.62 0.64 11.97
CA ASN A 143 -16.07 0.72 12.16
C ASN A 143 -16.84 0.43 10.88
N ASP A 144 -16.28 0.80 9.72
CA ASP A 144 -16.91 0.52 8.43
C ASP A 144 -16.76 -0.97 8.05
N LEU A 145 -15.83 -1.70 8.67
CA LEU A 145 -15.52 -3.10 8.38
C LEU A 145 -16.35 -4.10 9.21
N MET A 146 -16.88 -3.69 10.37
CA MET A 146 -17.56 -4.53 11.38
C MET A 146 -19.06 -4.23 11.50
#